data_AF-A0A529LXT2-F1
#
_entry.id   AF-A0A529LXT2-F1
#
_cell.length_a   1.000
_cell.length_b   1.000
_cell.length_c   1.000
_cell.angle_alpha   90.00
_cell.angle_beta   90.00
_cell.angle_gamma   90.00
#
_symmetry.space_group_name_H-M   'P 1'
#
loop_
_entity.id
_entity.type
_entity.pdbx_description
1 polymer ?
#
loop_
_entity_poly.entity_id
_entity_poly.type
_entity_poly.pdbx_seq_one_letter_code
_entity_poly.pdbx_strand_id
1 'polypeptide(L)' 'EYVLRWLPRGTHQFGKLVRPEELAKALGAAGLTVIDRTGVIYHPLADRWQRSKDMDVNYMVLAEKASV' A
#
# COMPACT_ATOMS: atom_id res chain seq x y z
N GLU A 1 -10.47 9.62 -9.45
CA GLU A 1 -11.87 9.68 -9.94
C GLU A 1 -12.36 11.09 -10.25
N TYR A 2 -12.24 12.07 -9.35
CA TYR A 2 -12.85 13.39 -9.54
C TYR A 2 -11.93 14.45 -10.15
N VAL A 3 -10.68 14.53 -9.69
CA VAL A 3 -9.69 15.52 -10.15
C VAL A 3 -8.98 15.05 -11.41
N LEU A 4 -8.13 14.02 -11.30
CA LEU A 4 -7.34 13.50 -12.42
C LEU A 4 -8.16 12.68 -13.44
N ARG A 5 -9.34 12.17 -13.03
CA ARG A 5 -10.26 11.36 -13.86
C ARG A 5 -9.62 10.16 -14.60
N TRP A 6 -8.50 9.64 -14.10
CA TRP A 6 -7.84 8.45 -14.67
C TRP A 6 -8.65 7.16 -14.58
N LEU A 7 -9.65 7.12 -13.68
CA LEU A 7 -10.55 5.99 -13.49
C LEU A 7 -12.00 6.50 -13.40
N PRO A 8 -13.00 5.70 -13.80
CA PRO A 8 -14.41 5.99 -13.58
C PRO A 8 -14.74 6.31 -12.12
N ARG A 9 -15.88 6.98 -11.89
CA ARG A 9 -16.37 7.22 -10.53
C ARG A 9 -16.88 5.91 -9.91
N GLY A 10 -16.62 5.71 -8.62
CA GLY A 10 -16.99 4.52 -7.86
C GLY A 10 -16.00 3.35 -7.98
N THR A 11 -14.80 3.58 -8.52
CA THR A 11 -13.78 2.52 -8.64
C THR A 11 -13.19 2.13 -7.28
N HIS A 12 -13.01 3.08 -6.35
CA HIS A 12 -12.44 2.80 -5.04
C HIS A 12 -13.51 2.29 -4.06
N GLN A 13 -13.36 1.04 -3.62
CA GLN A 13 -14.18 0.40 -2.58
C GLN A 13 -13.33 0.17 -1.33
N PHE A 14 -13.11 1.21 -0.53
CA PHE A 14 -12.14 1.20 0.59
C PHE A 14 -12.36 0.08 1.62
N GLY A 15 -13.60 -0.37 1.83
CA GLY A 15 -13.89 -1.49 2.74
C GLY A 15 -13.31 -2.84 2.30
N LYS A 16 -12.82 -2.95 1.05
CA LYS A 16 -12.12 -4.14 0.54
C LYS A 16 -10.60 -4.06 0.68
N LEU A 17 -10.06 -2.91 1.08
CA LEU A 17 -8.63 -2.76 1.30
C LEU A 17 -8.26 -3.46 2.62
N VAL A 18 -7.44 -4.50 2.52
CA VAL A 18 -6.85 -5.17 3.70
C VAL A 18 -6.04 -4.13 4.47
N ARG A 19 -6.18 -4.07 5.80
CA ARG A 19 -5.39 -3.14 6.61
C ARG A 19 -3.93 -3.61 6.74
N PRO A 20 -2.95 -2.71 6.83
CA PRO A 20 -1.54 -3.08 6.98
C PRO A 20 -1.28 -4.06 8.14
N GLU A 21 -2.00 -3.91 9.25
CA GLU A 21 -1.89 -4.76 10.43
C GLU A 21 -2.45 -6.17 10.19
N GLU A 22 -3.54 -6.27 9.42
CA GLU A 22 -4.14 -7.54 9.02
C GLU A 22 -3.18 -8.33 8.12
N LEU A 23 -2.58 -7.65 7.14
CA LEU A 23 -1.57 -8.25 6.28
C LEU A 23 -0.33 -8.67 7.08
N ALA A 24 0.18 -7.81 7.97
CA ALA A 24 1.35 -8.12 8.78
C ALA A 24 1.14 -9.35 9.66
N LYS A 25 -0.06 -9.50 10.24
CA LYS A 25 -0.44 -10.69 11.01
C LYS A 25 -0.44 -11.96 10.14
N ALA A 26 -1.00 -11.88 8.93
CA ALA A 26 -1.02 -13.01 7.99
C ALA A 26 0.40 -13.42 7.54
N LEU A 27 1.27 -12.44 7.27
CA LEU A 27 2.68 -12.68 6.93
C LEU A 27 3.43 -13.33 8.10
N GLY A 28 3.25 -12.82 9.32
CA GLY A 28 3.85 -13.41 10.52
C GLY A 28 3.41 -14.86 10.75
N ALA A 29 2.11 -15.15 10.56
CA ALA A 29 1.60 -16.53 10.64
C ALA A 29 2.19 -17.46 9.57
N ALA A 30 2.61 -16.92 8.43
CA ALA A 30 3.31 -17.66 7.36
C ALA A 30 4.83 -17.79 7.59
N GLY A 31 5.36 -17.32 8.73
CA GLY A 31 6.80 -17.36 9.04
C GLY A 31 7.63 -16.32 8.30
N LEU A 32 7.00 -15.22 7.86
CA LEU A 32 7.68 -14.08 7.24
C LEU A 32 7.78 -12.92 8.23
N THR A 33 8.88 -12.17 8.17
CA THR A 33 9.09 -10.95 8.95
C THR A 33 8.95 -9.75 8.04
N VAL A 34 8.10 -8.80 8.41
CA VAL A 34 7.98 -7.52 7.69
C VAL A 34 9.17 -6.62 8.03
N ILE A 35 9.89 -6.16 7.02
CA ILE A 35 11.11 -5.35 7.19
C ILE A 35 10.98 -3.92 6.67
N ASP A 36 10.02 -3.64 5.79
CA ASP A 36 9.71 -2.27 5.37
C ASP A 36 8.24 -2.12 4.97
N ARG A 37 7.72 -0.89 5.08
CA ARG A 37 6.37 -0.50 4.67
C ARG A 37 6.39 0.94 4.15
N THR A 38 5.67 1.20 3.08
CA THR A 38 5.54 2.54 2.52
C THR A 38 4.25 2.69 1.74
N GLY A 39 3.66 3.87 1.75
CA GLY A 39 2.64 4.25 0.77
C GLY A 39 3.27 4.82 -0.49
N VAL A 40 2.44 5.10 -1.48
CA VAL A 40 2.85 5.78 -2.71
C VAL A 40 1.92 6.96 -2.96
N ILE A 41 2.50 8.10 -3.32
CA ILE A 41 1.78 9.31 -3.69
C ILE A 41 2.21 9.78 -5.08
N TYR A 42 1.25 10.30 -5.83
CA TYR A 42 1.51 10.93 -7.12
C TYR A 42 1.65 12.44 -6.97
N HIS A 43 2.74 13.01 -7.51
CA HIS A 43 3.00 14.45 -7.48
C HIS A 43 2.64 15.09 -8.83
N PRO A 44 1.48 15.77 -8.95
CA PRO A 44 0.94 16.19 -10.23
C PRO A 44 1.77 17.24 -10.96
N LEU A 45 2.45 18.14 -10.24
CA LEU A 45 3.26 19.20 -10.88
C LEU A 45 4.60 18.68 -11.42
N ALA A 46 5.05 17.53 -10.94
CA ALA A 46 6.34 16.95 -11.32
C ALA A 46 6.15 15.65 -12.11
N ASP A 47 4.89 15.31 -12.43
CA ASP A 47 4.47 14.11 -13.15
C ASP A 47 5.24 12.85 -12.73
N ARG A 48 5.30 12.61 -11.42
CA ARG A 48 6.08 11.49 -10.86
C ARG A 48 5.46 10.91 -9.61
N TRP A 49 5.66 9.61 -9.44
CA TRP A 49 5.33 8.87 -8.23
C TRP A 49 6.47 8.92 -7.21
N GLN A 50 6.12 8.91 -5.93
CA GLN A 50 7.08 8.94 -4.83
C GLN A 50 6.62 8.03 -3.70
N ARG A 51 7.57 7.51 -2.92
CA ARG A 51 7.30 6.84 -1.66
C ARG A 51 6.75 7.83 -0.64
N SER A 52 5.82 7.37 0.18
CA SER A 52 5.16 8.13 1.24
C SER A 52 5.19 7.37 2.56
N LYS A 53 5.13 8.13 3.66
CA LYS A 53 4.89 7.58 5.00
C LYS A 53 3.40 7.40 5.29
N ASP A 54 2.53 8.10 4.56
CA ASP A 54 1.08 7.93 4.61
C ASP A 54 0.69 6.64 3.89
N MET A 55 -0.04 5.77 4.59
CA MET A 55 -0.48 4.44 4.14
C MET A 55 -2.01 4.28 4.17
N ASP A 56 -2.77 5.36 4.39
CA ASP A 56 -4.21 5.28 4.69
C ASP A 56 -5.04 4.79 3.50
N VAL A 57 -4.57 5.04 2.28
CA VAL A 57 -5.30 4.73 1.03
C VAL A 57 -4.59 3.71 0.14
N ASN A 58 -3.30 3.46 0.37
CA ASN A 58 -2.51 2.44 -0.31
C ASN A 58 -1.22 2.17 0.46
N TYR A 59 -0.64 0.98 0.27
CA TYR A 59 0.66 0.64 0.84
C TYR A 59 1.34 -0.50 0.07
N MET A 60 2.64 -0.61 0.27
CA MET A 60 3.50 -1.70 -0.14
C MET A 60 4.21 -2.23 1.09
N VAL A 61 4.37 -3.55 1.17
CA VAL A 61 5.08 -4.23 2.28
C VAL A 61 6.20 -5.05 1.70
N LEU A 62 7.40 -4.92 2.30
CA LEU A 62 8.51 -5.82 2.07
C LEU A 62 8.63 -6.77 3.26
N ALA A 63 8.65 -8.06 2.97
CA ALA A 63 8.82 -9.10 3.98
C ALA A 63 9.83 -10.14 3.50
N GLU A 64 10.54 -10.73 4.44
CA GLU A 64 11.54 -11.75 4.19
C GLU A 64 11.26 -12.99 5.01
N LYS A 65 11.66 -14.14 4.46
CA LYS A 65 11.76 -15.39 5.21
C LYS A 65 13.20 -15.47 5.69
N ALA A 66 13.41 -15.69 6.98
CA ALA A 66 14.75 -15.97 7.48
C ALA A 66 15.30 -17.20 6.75
N SER A 67 16.41 -17.01 6.03
CA SER A 67 17.17 -18.13 5.48
C SER A 67 17.84 -18.84 6.66
N VAL A 68 17.42 -20.09 6.90
CA VAL A 68 18.11 -21.01 7.81
C VAL A 68 19.37 -21.52 7.14
#